data_AF-A0AAV3F616-F1
#
_entry.id   AF-A0AAV3F616-F1
#
_cell.length_a   1.000
_cell.length_b   1.000
_cell.length_c   1.000
_cell.angle_alpha   90.00
_cell.angle_beta   90.00
_cell.angle_gamma   90.00
#
_symmetry.space_group_name_H-M   'P 1'
#
loop_
_entity.id
_entity.type
_entity.pdbx_description
1 polymer ?
#
loop_
_entity_poly.entity_id
_entity_poly.type
_entity_poly.pdbx_seq_one_letter_code
_entity_poly.pdbx_strand_id
1 'polypeptide(L)' 'MADSVGVVAIENDKPYYYTWVGSDKRKLKVQPEMGEHGQYMLNKMKAFTTLQTVKIYEDIQAHQMSRTK' A
#
# COMPACT_ATOMS: atom_id res chain seq x y z
N MET A 1 -2.04 -3.08 1.62
CA MET A 1 -0.91 -3.22 2.56
C MET A 1 -1.42 -3.79 3.88
N ALA A 2 -0.76 -4.81 4.44
CA ALA A 2 -1.19 -5.50 5.65
C ALA A 2 -0.08 -5.50 6.71
N ASP A 3 -0.47 -5.48 7.98
CA ASP A 3 0.43 -5.65 9.12
C ASP A 3 -0.21 -6.50 10.24
N SER A 4 0.38 -6.47 11.43
CA SER A 4 -0.11 -7.25 12.57
C SER A 4 -1.45 -6.78 13.14
N VAL A 5 -1.88 -5.55 12.84
CA VAL A 5 -3.08 -4.90 13.39
C VAL A 5 -4.21 -4.89 12.36
N GLY A 6 -3.90 -4.60 11.10
CA GLY A 6 -4.92 -4.53 10.06
C GLY A 6 -4.38 -4.46 8.63
N VAL A 7 -5.30 -4.11 7.73
CA VAL A 7 -5.09 -4.09 6.29
C VAL A 7 -5.72 -2.83 5.72
N VAL A 8 -4.95 -2.08 4.92
CA VAL A 8 -5.48 -1.02 4.06
C VAL A 8 -5.50 -1.52 2.61
N ALA A 9 -6.64 -1.33 1.94
CA ALA A 9 -6.82 -1.63 0.52
C ALA A 9 -7.45 -0.42 -0.20
N ILE A 10 -7.20 -0.29 -1.50
CA ILE A 10 -7.92 0.66 -2.35
C ILE A 10 -8.92 -0.16 -3.17
N GLU A 11 -10.20 0.13 -3.00
CA GLU A 11 -11.30 -0.54 -3.70
C GLU A 11 -12.21 0.53 -4.31
N ASN A 12 -12.48 0.46 -5.61
CA ASN A 12 -13.24 1.49 -6.34
C ASN A 12 -12.72 2.91 -6.07
N ASP A 13 -11.40 3.09 -6.18
CA ASP A 13 -10.66 4.34 -5.94
C ASP A 13 -10.80 4.94 -4.54
N LYS A 14 -11.31 4.16 -3.58
CA LYS A 14 -11.47 4.60 -2.19
C LYS A 14 -10.63 3.73 -1.24
N PRO A 15 -9.97 4.33 -0.23
CA PRO A 15 -9.25 3.56 0.76
C PRO A 15 -10.22 2.96 1.77
N TYR A 16 -10.06 1.66 2.03
CA TYR A 16 -10.73 0.92 3.10
C TYR A 16 -9.72 0.42 4.10
N TYR A 17 -10.11 0.46 5.38
CA TYR A 17 -9.34 -0.11 6.48
C TYR A 17 -10.10 -1.26 7.12
N TYR A 18 -9.39 -2.37 7.25
CA TYR A 18 -9.87 -3.59 7.86
C TYR A 18 -8.99 -3.96 9.04
N THR A 19 -9.59 -4.46 10.11
CA THR A 19 -8.83 -5.07 11.22
C THR A 19 -9.01 -6.56 11.22
N TRP A 20 -8.00 -7.27 11.72
CA TRP A 20 -8.12 -8.69 11.98
C TRP A 20 -9.18 -8.97 13.04
N VAL A 21 -9.99 -10.00 12.80
CA VAL A 21 -10.96 -10.53 13.78
C VAL A 21 -10.39 -11.79 14.37
N GLY A 22 -10.37 -11.87 15.70
CA GLY A 22 -9.80 -13.02 16.42
C GLY A 22 -8.27 -13.02 16.43
N SER A 23 -7.70 -13.95 17.18
CA SER A 23 -6.24 -14.10 17.34
C SER A 23 -5.55 -14.79 16.16
N ASP A 24 -6.31 -15.49 15.32
CA ASP A 24 -5.79 -16.26 14.18
C ASP A 24 -5.58 -15.42 12.91
N LYS A 25 -6.06 -14.16 12.91
CA LYS A 25 -5.92 -13.19 11.80
C LYS A 25 -6.36 -13.74 10.44
N ARG A 26 -7.39 -14.60 10.43
CA ARG A 26 -7.93 -15.18 9.17
C ARG A 26 -9.15 -14.44 8.63
N LYS A 27 -9.77 -13.59 9.45
CA LYS A 27 -10.98 -12.85 9.10
C LYS A 27 -10.72 -11.36 9.23
N LEU A 28 -11.30 -10.60 8.31
CA LEU A 28 -11.21 -9.15 8.26
C LEU A 28 -12.59 -8.53 8.57
N LYS A 29 -12.58 -7.45 9.35
CA LYS A 29 -13.75 -6.61 9.58
C LYS A 29 -13.45 -5.20 9.11
N VAL A 30 -14.33 -4.67 8.26
CA VAL A 30 -14.25 -3.28 7.83
C VAL A 30 -14.49 -2.36 9.02
N GLN A 31 -13.62 -1.37 9.19
CA GLN A 31 -13.79 -0.33 10.19
C GLN A 31 -14.65 0.80 9.61
N PRO A 32 -15.53 1.41 10.42
CA PRO A 32 -16.40 2.50 9.95
C PRO A 32 -15.60 3.76 9.58
N GLU A 33 -14.42 3.92 10.17
CA GLU A 33 -13.49 5.01 9.91
C GLU A 33 -12.05 4.51 9.85
N MET A 34 -11.18 5.31 9.23
CA MET A 34 -9.78 4.95 9.01
C MET A 34 -8.97 4.92 10.33
N GLY A 35 -9.29 5.80 11.27
CA GLY A 35 -8.54 5.99 12.52
C GLY A 35 -7.07 6.37 12.30
N GLU A 36 -6.33 6.58 13.38
CA GLU A 36 -4.90 6.96 13.30
C GLU A 36 -4.05 5.86 12.63
N HIS A 37 -4.26 4.60 13.03
CA HIS A 37 -3.48 3.49 12.50
C HIS A 37 -3.78 3.21 11.01
N GLY A 38 -5.05 3.24 10.59
CA GLY A 38 -5.39 3.11 9.17
C GLY A 38 -4.83 4.27 8.35
N GLN A 39 -4.82 5.49 8.89
CA GLN A 39 -4.25 6.65 8.20
C GLN A 39 -2.73 6.52 8.05
N TYR A 40 -2.05 6.04 9.09
CA TYR A 40 -0.63 5.68 9.03
C TYR A 40 -0.35 4.64 7.94
N MET A 41 -1.13 3.55 7.90
CA MET A 41 -1.00 2.48 6.91
C MET A 41 -1.28 2.98 5.48
N LEU A 42 -2.26 3.86 5.30
CA LEU A 42 -2.55 4.50 4.02
C LEU A 42 -1.39 5.37 3.55
N ASN A 43 -0.82 6.19 4.44
CA ASN A 43 0.34 7.03 4.12
C ASN A 43 1.57 6.18 3.76
N LYS A 44 1.80 5.09 4.51
CA LYS A 44 2.86 4.12 4.22
C LYS A 44 2.68 3.46 2.85
N MET A 45 1.46 3.07 2.50
CA MET A 45 1.14 2.52 1.18
C MET A 45 1.42 3.54 0.07
N LYS A 46 0.98 4.79 0.23
CA LYS A 46 1.24 5.86 -0.75
C LYS A 46 2.74 6.09 -0.95
N ALA A 47 3.50 6.21 0.14
CA ALA A 47 4.95 6.41 0.07
C ALA A 47 5.65 5.26 -0.65
N PHE A 48 5.29 4.01 -0.32
CA PHE A 48 5.83 2.84 -1.00
C PHE A 48 5.53 2.85 -2.51
N THR A 49 4.28 3.13 -2.91
CA THR A 49 3.91 3.24 -4.31
C THR A 49 4.70 4.33 -5.03
N THR A 50 4.86 5.50 -4.43
CA THR A 50 5.68 6.58 -5.02
C THR A 50 7.12 6.14 -5.26
N LEU A 51 7.76 5.49 -4.28
CA LEU A 51 9.14 5.02 -4.42
C LEU A 51 9.27 3.93 -5.50
N GLN A 52 8.31 3.01 -5.60
CA GLN A 52 8.28 2.02 -6.67
C GLN A 52 8.14 2.67 -8.04
N THR A 53 7.27 3.67 -8.17
CA THR A 53 7.09 4.43 -9.41
C THR A 53 8.38 5.13 -9.83
N VAL A 54 9.06 5.81 -8.91
CA VAL A 54 10.36 6.46 -9.19
C VAL A 54 11.37 5.44 -9.71
N LYS A 55 11.50 4.30 -9.02
CA LYS A 55 12.42 3.24 -9.43
C LYS A 55 12.13 2.70 -10.83
N ILE A 56 10.85 2.52 -11.18
CA ILE A 56 10.45 2.09 -12.53
C ILE A 56 10.93 3.10 -13.58
N TYR A 57 10.77 4.40 -13.32
CA TYR A 57 11.25 5.43 -14.25
C TYR A 57 12.78 5.43 -14.37
N GLU A 58 13.51 5.27 -13.28
CA GLU A 58 14.97 5.14 -13.29
C GLU A 58 15.43 3.92 -14.11
N ASP A 59 14.79 2.77 -13.90
CA ASP A 59 15.07 1.53 -14.63
C ASP A 59 14.80 1.68 -16.14
N ILE A 60 13.72 2.36 -16.52
CA ILE A 60 13.40 2.67 -17.93
C ILE A 60 14.49 3.57 -18.54
N GLN A 61 14.91 4.63 -17.85
CA GLN A 61 15.94 5.54 -18.34
C GLN A 61 17.28 4.82 -18.51
N ALA A 62 17.68 4.00 -17.53
CA ALA A 62 18.90 3.20 -17.60
C ALA A 62 18.88 2.25 -18.80
N HIS A 63 17.74 1.57 -19.04
CA HIS A 63 17.59 0.67 -20.18
C HIS A 63 17.67 1.42 -21.52
N GLN A 64 17.06 2.61 -21.62
CA GLN A 64 17.13 3.44 -22.82
C GLN A 64 18.57 3.88 -23.12
N MET A 65 19.30 4.39 -22.11
CA MET A 65 20.70 4.81 -22.27
C MET A 65 21.64 3.65 -22.63
N SER A 66 21.36 2.43 -22.16
CA SER A 66 22.12 1.23 -22.52
C SER A 66 21.94 0.82 -23.98
N ARG A 67 20.84 1.20 -24.64
CA ARG A 67 20.55 0.81 -26.04
C ARG A 67 21.06 1.82 -27.07
N THR A 68 21.43 3.02 -26.64
CA THR A 68 22.00 4.09 -27.47
C THR A 68 23.53 4.13 -27.46
N LYS A 69 24.19 3.25 -26.72
CA LYS A 69 25.65 3.01 -26.77
C LYS A 69 25.97 1.79 -27.62
#